data_AF-A0A1G7M5Z9-F1
#
_entry.id   AF-A0A1G7M5Z9-F1
#
_cell.length_a   1.000
_cell.length_b   1.000
_cell.length_c   1.000
_cell.angle_alpha   90.00
_cell.angle_beta   90.00
_cell.angle_gamma   90.00
#
_symmetry.space_group_name_H-M   'P 1'
#
loop_
_entity.id
_entity.type
_entity.pdbx_description
1 polymer ?
#
loop_
_entity_poly.entity_id
_entity_poly.type
_entity_poly.pdbx_seq_one_letter_code
_entity_poly.pdbx_strand_id
1 'polypeptide(L)'
;MLKYYLKLFLFTMLVAIISWYGLSGAFAQTNAFLVSDSYQLITVNYGDTLWSIASKYVTDQDDIRDLIIAIKQTNNLDNGVVIHPGQQLKIPLKTKNFEISRVVQK
;
A
#
# COMPACT_ATOMS: atom_id res chain seq x y z
N MET A 1 9.19 -21.07 -49.30
CA MET A 1 10.02 -20.03 -48.65
C MET A 1 9.18 -18.90 -48.08
N LEU A 2 8.49 -18.07 -48.89
CA LEU A 2 7.72 -16.90 -48.40
C LEU A 2 6.67 -17.22 -47.32
N LYS A 3 5.91 -18.32 -47.48
CA LYS A 3 4.90 -18.77 -46.51
C LYS A 3 5.48 -19.14 -45.13
N TYR A 4 6.77 -19.50 -45.05
CA TYR A 4 7.45 -19.83 -43.80
C TYR A 4 7.85 -18.57 -43.03
N TYR A 5 8.40 -17.57 -43.74
CA TYR A 5 8.71 -16.27 -43.15
C TYR A 5 7.46 -15.55 -42.61
N LEU A 6 6.31 -15.68 -43.30
CA LEU A 6 5.05 -15.13 -42.82
C LEU A 6 4.60 -15.78 -41.51
N LYS A 7 4.70 -17.11 -41.39
CA LYS A 7 4.36 -17.83 -40.15
C LYS A 7 5.34 -17.50 -39.02
N LEU A 8 6.63 -17.38 -39.32
CA LEU A 8 7.66 -16.99 -38.36
C LEU A 8 7.43 -15.56 -37.85
N PHE A 9 7.08 -14.64 -38.74
CA PHE A 9 6.74 -13.25 -38.41
C PHE A 9 5.49 -13.15 -37.53
N LEU A 10 4.44 -13.90 -37.86
CA LEU A 10 3.21 -13.94 -37.05
C LEU A 10 3.48 -14.54 -35.66
N PHE A 11 4.36 -15.53 -35.56
CA PHE A 11 4.75 -16.13 -34.28
C PHE A 11 5.50 -15.13 -33.39
N THR A 12 6.48 -14.40 -33.94
CA THR A 12 7.22 -13.40 -33.15
C THR A 12 6.35 -12.21 -32.73
N MET A 13 5.40 -11.80 -33.58
CA MET A 13 4.43 -10.75 -33.25
C MET A 13 3.52 -11.18 -32.10
N LEU A 14 3.09 -12.44 -32.09
CA LEU A 14 2.22 -12.99 -31.05
C LEU A 14 2.95 -13.07 -29.71
N VAL A 15 4.23 -13.47 -29.71
CA VAL A 15 5.08 -13.45 -28.50
C VAL A 15 5.28 -12.01 -27.99
N ALA A 16 5.50 -11.03 -28.88
CA ALA A 16 5.65 -9.63 -28.47
C ALA A 16 4.38 -9.06 -27.81
N ILE A 17 3.20 -9.45 -28.31
CA ILE A 17 1.90 -9.04 -27.74
C ILE A 17 1.71 -9.66 -26.35
N ILE A 18 2.01 -10.95 -26.18
CA ILE A 18 1.93 -11.62 -24.87
C ILE A 18 2.90 -10.98 -23.88
N SER A 19 4.13 -10.67 -24.30
CA SER A 19 5.11 -9.99 -23.45
C SER A 19 4.67 -8.58 -23.05
N TRP A 20 3.98 -7.86 -23.94
CA TRP A 20 3.45 -6.53 -23.64
C TRP A 20 2.37 -6.57 -22.56
N TYR A 21 1.47 -7.54 -22.64
CA TYR A 21 0.40 -7.70 -21.64
C TYR A 21 0.85 -8.48 -20.39
N GLY A 22 1.90 -9.29 -20.48
CA GLY A 22 2.40 -10.12 -19.37
C GLY A 22 3.21 -9.35 -18.33
N LEU A 23 3.74 -8.17 -18.67
CA LEU A 23 4.62 -7.41 -17.77
C LEU A 23 3.89 -6.33 -16.94
N SER A 24 2.61 -6.05 -17.21
CA SER A 24 1.90 -4.96 -16.53
C SER A 24 1.52 -5.25 -15.07
N GLY A 25 1.57 -6.52 -14.62
CA GLY A 25 1.14 -6.91 -13.27
C GLY A 25 2.23 -6.97 -12.20
N ALA A 26 3.52 -6.98 -12.58
CA ALA A 26 4.61 -7.33 -11.68
C ALA A 26 5.17 -6.16 -10.84
N PHE A 27 4.69 -4.93 -11.06
CA PHE A 27 5.18 -3.72 -10.37
C PHE A 27 4.12 -3.03 -9.51
N ALA A 28 3.11 -3.77 -9.03
CA ALA A 28 2.23 -3.22 -8.01
C ALA A 28 3.00 -3.13 -6.68
N GLN A 29 3.54 -1.95 -6.38
CA GLN A 29 4.14 -1.67 -5.07
C GLN A 29 3.03 -1.73 -4.02
N THR A 30 2.97 -2.84 -3.27
CA THR A 30 2.00 -3.01 -2.19
C THR A 30 2.34 -2.08 -1.04
N ASN A 31 1.36 -1.32 -0.54
CA ASN A 31 1.53 -0.47 0.62
C ASN A 31 1.70 -1.34 1.88
N ALA A 32 2.89 -1.31 2.47
CA ALA A 32 3.25 -2.17 3.60
C ALA A 32 2.41 -1.92 4.88
N PHE A 33 1.78 -0.74 5.02
CA PHE A 33 0.86 -0.47 6.13
C PHE A 33 -0.48 -1.20 6.00
N LEU A 34 -0.84 -1.65 4.80
CA LEU A 34 -2.08 -2.40 4.54
C LEU A 34 -1.92 -3.91 4.74
N VAL A 35 -0.68 -4.40 4.79
CA VAL A 35 -0.37 -5.83 4.97
C VAL A 35 -0.45 -6.23 6.44
N SER A 36 -0.31 -5.28 7.37
CA SER A 36 -0.39 -5.52 8.80
C SER A 36 -1.82 -5.40 9.33
N ASP A 37 -2.27 -6.42 10.06
CA ASP A 37 -3.57 -6.37 10.78
C ASP A 37 -3.51 -5.57 12.09
N SER A 38 -2.32 -5.10 12.49
CA SER A 38 -2.15 -4.29 13.70
C SER A 38 -2.50 -2.83 13.46
N TYR A 39 -3.31 -2.27 14.34
CA TYR A 39 -3.65 -0.85 14.35
C TYR A 39 -3.69 -0.29 15.77
N GLN A 40 -3.48 1.02 15.88
CA GLN A 40 -3.72 1.78 17.11
C GLN A 40 -4.98 2.63 16.94
N LEU A 41 -5.88 2.60 17.92
CA LEU A 41 -7.05 3.48 17.92
C LEU A 41 -6.68 4.82 18.56
N ILE A 42 -7.02 5.93 17.89
CA ILE A 42 -6.85 7.28 18.43
C ILE A 42 -8.12 8.09 18.28
N THR A 43 -8.30 9.08 19.16
CA THR A 43 -9.34 10.09 19.04
C THR A 43 -8.74 11.34 18.43
N VAL A 44 -9.35 11.85 17.37
CA VAL A 44 -8.96 13.09 16.69
C VAL A 44 -9.20 14.28 17.60
N ASN A 45 -8.21 15.16 17.76
CA ASN A 45 -8.35 16.37 18.56
C ASN A 45 -8.61 17.60 17.69
N TYR A 46 -8.93 18.72 18.33
CA TYR A 46 -9.09 19.98 17.63
C TYR A 46 -7.79 20.41 16.94
N GLY A 47 -7.86 20.70 15.64
CA GLY A 47 -6.71 21.09 14.81
C GLY A 47 -5.88 19.92 14.28
N ASP A 48 -6.21 18.66 14.61
CA ASP A 48 -5.59 17.51 13.97
C ASP A 48 -6.01 17.39 12.50
N THR A 49 -5.08 16.97 11.66
CA THR A 49 -5.27 16.62 10.26
C THR A 49 -4.76 15.20 10.04
N LEU A 50 -5.17 14.53 8.95
CA LEU A 50 -4.60 13.23 8.61
C LEU A 50 -3.09 13.29 8.47
N TRP A 51 -2.55 14.41 7.96
CA TRP A 51 -1.12 14.62 7.85
C TRP A 51 -0.44 14.74 9.21
N SER A 52 -0.94 15.59 10.11
CA SER A 52 -0.35 15.79 11.45
C SER A 52 -0.49 14.56 12.35
N ILE A 53 -1.50 13.74 12.12
CA ILE A 53 -1.64 12.44 12.77
C ILE A 53 -0.61 11.48 12.17
N ALA A 54 -0.60 11.28 10.85
CA ALA A 54 0.31 10.34 10.18
C ALA A 54 1.78 10.66 10.46
N SER A 55 2.17 11.94 10.53
CA SER A 55 3.54 12.36 10.84
C SER A 55 4.03 11.90 12.21
N LYS A 56 3.12 11.58 13.15
CA LYS A 56 3.48 11.05 14.47
C LYS A 56 3.78 9.55 14.46
N TYR A 57 3.35 8.83 13.42
CA TYR A 57 3.45 7.36 13.33
C TYR A 57 4.35 6.88 12.19
N VAL A 58 4.55 7.69 11.16
CA VAL A 58 5.46 7.38 10.05
C VAL A 58 6.91 7.38 10.55
N THR A 59 7.73 6.49 10.00
CA THR A 59 9.18 6.50 10.25
C THR A 59 9.90 7.20 9.09
N ASP A 60 11.14 7.67 9.31
CA ASP A 60 11.92 8.36 8.25
C ASP A 60 12.20 7.49 7.01
N GLN A 61 11.99 6.18 7.11
CA GLN A 61 12.18 5.21 6.02
C GLN A 61 10.91 5.02 5.18
N ASP A 62 9.77 5.56 5.62
CA ASP A 62 8.47 5.33 5.03
C ASP A 62 7.91 6.61 4.40
N ASP A 63 7.17 6.45 3.30
CA ASP A 63 6.41 7.57 2.73
C ASP A 63 5.16 7.83 3.59
N ILE A 64 5.04 9.04 4.11
CA ILE A 64 3.85 9.48 4.86
C ILE A 64 2.56 9.36 4.04
N ARG A 65 2.64 9.48 2.71
CA ARG A 65 1.49 9.32 1.81
C ARG A 65 0.96 7.90 1.84
N ASP A 66 1.83 6.91 1.93
CA ASP A 66 1.42 5.50 2.06
C ASP A 66 0.65 5.30 3.36
N LEU A 67 1.13 5.85 4.47
CA LEU A 67 0.41 5.77 5.74
C LEU A 67 -0.94 6.50 5.69
N ILE A 68 -1.00 7.68 5.06
CA ILE A 68 -2.28 8.41 4.90
C ILE A 68 -3.27 7.60 4.06
N ILE A 69 -2.82 7.00 2.96
CA ILE A 69 -3.66 6.10 2.14
C ILE A 69 -4.15 4.94 2.98
N ALA A 70 -3.28 4.33 3.79
CA ALA A 70 -3.64 3.22 4.64
C ALA A 70 -4.67 3.62 5.71
N ILE A 71 -4.46 4.74 6.42
CA ILE A 71 -5.43 5.28 7.38
C ILE A 71 -6.79 5.48 6.72
N LYS A 72 -6.82 6.07 5.51
CA LYS A 72 -8.08 6.29 4.79
C LYS A 72 -8.79 4.98 4.48
N GLN A 73 -8.07 4.00 3.94
CA GLN A 73 -8.66 2.71 3.59
C GLN A 73 -9.15 1.93 4.81
N THR A 74 -8.35 1.87 5.89
CA THR A 74 -8.70 1.16 7.13
C THR A 74 -9.91 1.76 7.85
N ASN A 75 -10.18 3.05 7.65
CA ASN A 75 -11.31 3.76 8.26
C ASN A 75 -12.44 4.09 7.26
N ASN A 76 -12.38 3.54 6.03
CA ASN A 76 -13.37 3.78 4.99
C ASN A 76 -13.60 5.29 4.71
N LEU A 77 -12.52 6.08 4.71
CA LEU A 77 -12.56 7.52 4.43
C LEU A 77 -12.37 7.77 2.93
N ASP A 78 -13.25 8.61 2.36
CA ASP A 78 -13.14 9.02 0.95
C ASP A 78 -11.96 9.96 0.70
N ASN A 79 -11.68 10.22 -0.58
CA ASN A 79 -10.50 10.96 -0.97
C ASN A 79 -10.45 12.42 -0.52
N GLY A 80 -11.61 13.05 -0.30
CA GLY A 80 -11.73 14.43 0.16
C GLY A 80 -12.27 14.57 1.59
N VAL A 81 -12.35 13.49 2.37
CA VAL A 81 -12.92 13.55 3.71
C VAL A 81 -12.04 14.35 4.66
N VAL A 82 -12.67 15.29 5.36
CA VAL A 82 -12.12 16.01 6.51
C VAL A 82 -12.43 15.20 7.76
N ILE A 83 -11.43 14.96 8.59
CA ILE A 83 -11.62 14.31 9.89
C ILE A 83 -12.11 15.32 10.92
N HIS A 84 -12.91 14.88 11.89
CA HIS A 84 -13.53 15.76 12.87
C HIS A 84 -13.05 15.46 14.29
N PRO A 85 -12.92 16.49 15.17
CA PRO A 85 -12.60 16.28 16.58
C PRO A 85 -13.60 15.32 17.24
N GLY A 86 -13.09 14.40 18.06
CA GLY A 86 -13.87 13.34 18.69
C GLY A 86 -14.04 12.07 17.83
N GLN A 87 -13.69 12.11 16.54
CA GLN A 87 -13.70 10.93 15.68
C GLN A 87 -12.65 9.92 16.13
N GLN A 88 -13.01 8.63 16.15
CA GLN A 88 -12.05 7.55 16.36
C GLN A 88 -11.47 7.09 15.02
N LEU A 89 -10.14 6.99 14.96
CA LEU A 89 -9.41 6.52 13.79
C LEU A 89 -8.50 5.35 14.15
N LYS A 90 -8.51 4.32 13.31
CA LYS A 90 -7.56 3.22 13.32
C LYS A 90 -6.32 3.64 12.52
N ILE A 91 -5.17 3.68 13.17
CA ILE A 91 -3.89 3.98 12.54
C ILE A 91 -3.13 2.67 12.33
N PRO A 92 -2.97 2.18 11.08
CA PRO A 92 -2.24 0.95 10.82
C PRO A 92 -0.79 1.08 11.26
N LEU A 93 -0.28 0.06 11.95
CA LEU A 93 1.10 0.00 12.42
C LEU A 93 1.84 -1.05 11.59
N LYS A 94 2.96 -0.67 10.98
CA LYS A 94 3.87 -1.66 10.41
C LYS A 94 4.29 -2.63 11.51
N THR A 95 4.06 -3.91 11.28
CA THR A 95 4.70 -4.95 12.06
C THR A 95 6.20 -4.81 11.87
N LYS A 96 6.90 -4.18 12.82
CA LYS A 96 8.34 -4.38 12.93
C LYS A 96 8.52 -5.87 13.24
N ASN A 97 9.38 -6.57 12.51
CA ASN A 97 9.81 -7.95 12.81
C ASN A 97 10.58 -8.06 14.16
N PHE A 98 10.17 -7.31 15.18
CA PHE A 98 10.86 -7.09 16.45
C PHE A 98 10.00 -7.55 17.64
N GLU A 99 9.25 -8.64 17.50
CA GLU A 99 8.52 -9.28 18.62
C GLU A 99 8.72 -10.80 18.67
N ILE A 100 9.45 -11.44 17.73
CA ILE A 100 9.82 -12.86 17.88
C ILE A 100 10.83 -13.05 19.03
N SER A 101 11.52 -11.98 19.47
CA SER A 101 12.45 -12.04 20.60
C SER A 101 11.83 -11.79 21.97
N ARG A 102 10.60 -11.25 22.07
CA ARG A 102 9.95 -10.99 23.38
C ARG A 102 8.95 -12.06 23.81
N VAL A 103 8.35 -12.78 22.85
CA VAL A 103 7.35 -13.81 23.15
C VAL A 103 7.99 -15.17 23.51
N VAL A 104 9.26 -15.41 23.16
CA VAL A 104 9.96 -16.68 23.46
C VAL A 104 10.56 -16.71 24.88
N GLN A 105 10.52 -15.62 25.63
CA GLN A 105 11.19 -15.50 26.94
C GLN A 105 10.22 -15.29 28.13
N LYS A 106 8.97 -15.75 28.02
CA LYS A 106 8.08 -15.85 29.18
C LYS A 106 7.43 -17.22 29.28
#